data_AF-I3MHJ3-F1
#
_entry.id   AF-I3MHJ3-F1
#
_cell.length_a   1.000
_cell.length_b   1.000
_cell.length_c   1.000
_cell.angle_alpha   90.00
_cell.angle_beta   90.00
_cell.angle_gamma   90.00
#
_symmetry.space_group_name_H-M   'P 1'
#
loop_
_entity.id
_entity.type
_entity.pdbx_description
1 polymer ?
#
loop_
_entity_poly.entity_id
_entity_poly.type
_entity_poly.pdbx_seq_one_letter_code
_entity_poly.pdbx_strand_id
1 'polypeptide(L)'
;MLDKFSWSELCAILQENVDALIADLNRANEKISHLEYICKNKSDTMRELQQTQEDTFNKVAEQIKAQESCWHKQKKELELQYSELLLEVQKRAQKFQEIAEKNMEKLNQIEKSHEQLAIENSHFKNMLSKTQRDQSSLLAACALMAGALYPLYSRSCALSTQRDFLQEQVNTFELFKLEIRTLAQALSTVEEKKQEEVKMKKKSFKGLIRIFRKGVIAILAANRLKILGQSCASLFTWMESFKEGIGILVCTGEPKDKHKFPKHQREQFRCLQALSWLTSADLLAAIISSMAELQEVISKTDPNSRICGHLLIGTAKNSFAKLMDKISLAMESIPLHNGRSISYVEKDSLVQRLARGLHKINTLALKYGLRGHVPIMKSTASLQKQIFGFTQRLHAAEVERRSLRMEVTEFKRNVNEMKKELDKAQGLQMQLNEFKHSVTPKFVSITSV
;
A
#
# COMPACT_ATOMS: atom_id res chain seq x y z
N MET A 1 -47.97 -177.92 -42.77
CA MET A 1 -47.14 -177.76 -43.98
C MET A 1 -45.66 -177.84 -43.58
N LEU A 2 -45.24 -179.00 -43.05
CA LEU A 2 -43.88 -179.30 -42.61
C LEU A 2 -43.70 -180.82 -42.73
N ASP A 3 -43.51 -181.35 -43.95
CA ASP A 3 -43.33 -182.80 -44.17
C ASP A 3 -42.43 -183.13 -45.37
N LYS A 4 -41.50 -182.22 -45.75
CA LYS A 4 -40.57 -182.44 -46.89
C LYS A 4 -39.18 -181.81 -46.71
N PHE A 5 -38.51 -182.04 -45.58
CA PHE A 5 -37.07 -181.76 -45.48
C PHE A 5 -36.34 -182.93 -44.84
N SER A 6 -35.21 -183.33 -45.42
CA SER A 6 -34.32 -184.33 -44.81
C SER A 6 -33.45 -183.67 -43.74
N TRP A 7 -33.12 -184.42 -42.67
CA TRP A 7 -32.37 -183.91 -41.51
C TRP A 7 -31.02 -183.23 -41.90
N SER A 8 -30.35 -183.72 -42.94
CA SER A 8 -29.09 -183.16 -43.45
C SER A 8 -29.23 -181.78 -44.10
N GLU A 9 -30.33 -181.52 -44.80
CA GLU A 9 -30.60 -180.21 -45.43
C GLU A 9 -30.97 -179.17 -44.37
N LEU A 10 -31.70 -179.59 -43.33
CA LEU A 10 -31.99 -178.77 -42.16
C LEU A 10 -30.72 -178.38 -41.41
N CYS A 11 -29.75 -179.31 -41.24
CA CYS A 11 -28.46 -179.03 -40.62
C CYS A 11 -27.57 -178.10 -41.46
N ALA A 12 -27.55 -178.24 -42.78
CA ALA A 12 -26.76 -177.35 -43.66
C ALA A 12 -27.32 -175.92 -43.69
N ILE A 13 -28.65 -175.77 -43.79
CA ILE A 13 -29.32 -174.46 -43.71
C ILE A 13 -29.14 -173.86 -42.32
N LEU A 14 -29.16 -174.66 -41.25
CA LEU A 14 -28.82 -174.19 -39.89
C LEU A 14 -27.37 -173.72 -39.80
N GLN A 15 -26.41 -174.47 -40.34
CA GLN A 15 -24.99 -174.12 -40.31
C GLN A 15 -24.69 -172.84 -41.09
N GLU A 16 -25.25 -172.70 -42.30
CA GLU A 16 -25.06 -171.52 -43.14
C GLU A 16 -25.73 -170.28 -42.52
N ASN A 17 -26.92 -170.44 -41.91
CA ASN A 17 -27.54 -169.37 -41.13
C ASN A 17 -26.73 -169.01 -39.88
N VAL A 18 -26.11 -169.99 -39.21
CA VAL A 18 -25.25 -169.77 -38.04
C VAL A 18 -23.96 -169.05 -38.45
N ASP A 19 -23.31 -169.45 -39.54
CA ASP A 19 -22.09 -168.81 -40.03
C ASP A 19 -22.36 -167.39 -40.57
N ALA A 20 -23.50 -167.18 -41.24
CA ALA A 20 -23.97 -165.85 -41.63
C ALA A 20 -24.26 -164.98 -40.40
N LEU A 21 -24.91 -165.53 -39.37
CA LEU A 21 -25.13 -164.84 -38.10
C LEU A 21 -23.83 -164.52 -37.38
N ILE A 22 -22.81 -165.40 -37.42
CA ILE A 22 -21.49 -165.15 -36.84
C ILE A 22 -20.76 -164.05 -37.63
N ALA A 23 -20.82 -164.07 -38.96
CA ALA A 23 -20.20 -163.04 -39.79
C ALA A 23 -20.89 -161.68 -39.60
N ASP A 24 -22.22 -161.64 -39.50
CA ASP A 24 -22.98 -160.43 -39.21
C ASP A 24 -22.76 -159.95 -37.78
N LEU A 25 -22.62 -160.86 -36.81
CA LEU A 25 -22.27 -160.54 -35.43
C LEU A 25 -20.86 -159.95 -35.35
N ASN A 26 -19.87 -160.54 -36.03
CA ASN A 26 -18.50 -160.02 -36.08
C ASN A 26 -18.44 -158.65 -36.78
N ARG A 27 -19.16 -158.48 -37.89
CA ARG A 27 -19.28 -157.19 -38.59
C ARG A 27 -20.00 -156.15 -37.74
N ALA A 28 -21.02 -156.54 -36.98
CA ALA A 28 -21.70 -155.67 -36.03
C ALA A 28 -20.77 -155.30 -34.87
N ASN A 29 -19.97 -156.24 -34.38
CA ASN A 29 -19.01 -156.01 -33.30
C ASN A 29 -17.89 -155.05 -33.73
N GLU A 30 -17.34 -155.20 -34.94
CA GLU A 30 -16.37 -154.23 -35.51
C GLU A 30 -16.99 -152.85 -35.71
N LYS A 31 -18.24 -152.77 -36.18
CA LYS A 31 -18.98 -151.50 -36.26
C LYS A 31 -19.20 -150.88 -34.88
N ILE A 32 -19.52 -151.68 -33.87
CA ILE A 32 -19.65 -151.22 -32.48
C ILE A 32 -18.32 -150.69 -31.98
N SER A 33 -17.22 -151.43 -32.14
CA SER A 33 -15.88 -150.96 -31.72
C SER A 33 -15.44 -149.68 -32.44
N HIS A 34 -15.76 -149.54 -33.74
CA HIS A 34 -15.47 -148.31 -34.48
C HIS A 34 -16.35 -147.13 -34.02
N LEU A 35 -17.64 -147.37 -33.75
CA LEU A 35 -18.54 -146.36 -33.20
C LEU A 35 -18.16 -145.97 -31.78
N GLU A 36 -17.72 -146.90 -30.95
CA GLU A 36 -17.18 -146.64 -29.61
C GLU A 36 -15.93 -145.79 -29.68
N TYR A 37 -15.02 -146.08 -30.62
CA TYR A 37 -13.83 -145.26 -30.87
C TYR A 37 -14.21 -143.85 -31.35
N ILE A 38 -15.13 -143.71 -32.31
CA ILE A 38 -15.60 -142.40 -32.79
C ILE A 38 -16.29 -141.63 -31.67
N CYS A 39 -17.16 -142.28 -30.89
CA CYS A 39 -17.87 -141.67 -29.77
C CYS A 39 -16.89 -141.20 -28.70
N LYS A 40 -15.86 -142.01 -28.38
CA LYS A 40 -14.80 -141.64 -27.45
C LYS A 40 -13.97 -140.47 -27.96
N ASN A 41 -13.52 -140.51 -29.22
CA ASN A 41 -12.76 -139.41 -29.83
C ASN A 41 -13.59 -138.11 -29.92
N LYS A 42 -14.88 -138.21 -30.27
CA LYS A 42 -15.80 -137.06 -30.28
C LYS A 42 -16.04 -136.52 -28.86
N SER A 43 -16.11 -137.39 -27.86
CA SER A 43 -16.23 -136.98 -26.45
C SER A 43 -14.96 -136.30 -25.95
N ASP A 44 -13.78 -136.80 -26.32
CA ASP A 44 -12.50 -136.24 -25.89
C ASP A 44 -12.23 -134.88 -26.59
N THR A 45 -12.48 -134.77 -27.90
CA THR A 45 -12.41 -133.50 -28.63
C THR A 45 -13.44 -132.47 -28.15
N MET A 46 -14.66 -132.89 -27.79
CA MET A 46 -15.66 -132.00 -27.17
C MET A 46 -15.17 -131.50 -25.80
N ARG A 47 -14.57 -132.36 -24.99
CA ARG A 47 -14.03 -131.99 -23.68
C ARG A 47 -12.87 -131.00 -23.81
N GLU A 48 -11.94 -131.24 -24.76
CA GLU A 48 -10.84 -130.33 -25.07
C GLU A 48 -11.34 -128.97 -25.58
N LEU A 49 -12.35 -128.96 -26.46
CA LEU A 49 -12.95 -127.73 -26.96
C LEU A 49 -13.63 -126.94 -25.85
N GLN A 50 -14.44 -127.61 -25.01
CA GLN A 50 -15.07 -127.00 -23.84
C GLN A 50 -14.04 -126.41 -22.89
N GLN A 51 -12.97 -127.16 -22.59
CA GLN A 51 -11.92 -126.70 -21.70
C GLN A 51 -11.15 -125.51 -22.29
N THR A 52 -10.85 -125.55 -23.59
CA THR A 52 -10.21 -124.42 -24.28
C THR A 52 -11.12 -123.18 -24.31
N GLN A 53 -12.43 -123.38 -24.50
CA GLN A 53 -13.42 -122.31 -24.48
C GLN A 53 -13.56 -121.70 -23.07
N GLU A 54 -13.61 -122.54 -22.03
CA GLU A 54 -13.62 -122.11 -20.63
C GLU A 54 -12.35 -121.32 -20.29
N ASP A 55 -11.17 -121.83 -20.70
CA ASP A 55 -9.88 -121.17 -20.46
C ASP A 55 -9.77 -119.83 -21.20
N THR A 56 -10.29 -119.74 -22.42
CA THR A 56 -10.31 -118.47 -23.18
C THR A 56 -11.30 -117.47 -22.58
N PHE A 57 -12.48 -117.89 -22.16
CA PHE A 57 -13.42 -117.02 -21.44
C PHE A 57 -12.86 -116.53 -20.10
N ASN A 58 -12.22 -117.42 -19.33
CA ASN A 58 -11.57 -117.05 -18.07
C ASN A 58 -10.46 -116.02 -18.31
N LYS A 59 -9.60 -116.24 -19.30
CA LYS A 59 -8.55 -115.26 -19.69
C LYS A 59 -9.12 -113.91 -20.10
N VAL A 60 -10.18 -113.89 -20.92
CA VAL A 60 -10.83 -112.65 -21.34
C VAL A 60 -11.50 -111.94 -20.17
N ALA A 61 -12.18 -112.68 -19.29
CA ALA A 61 -12.81 -112.12 -18.09
C ALA A 61 -11.78 -111.51 -17.13
N GLU A 62 -10.63 -112.15 -16.95
CA GLU A 62 -9.51 -111.60 -16.16
C GLU A 62 -8.91 -110.35 -16.82
N GLN A 63 -8.71 -110.35 -18.14
CA GLN A 63 -8.23 -109.17 -18.86
C GLN A 63 -9.20 -107.98 -18.75
N ILE A 64 -10.50 -108.21 -18.89
CA ILE A 64 -11.52 -107.16 -18.74
C ILE A 64 -11.51 -106.61 -17.31
N LYS A 65 -11.46 -107.47 -16.29
CA LYS A 65 -11.36 -107.04 -14.88
C LYS A 65 -10.09 -106.23 -14.62
N ALA A 66 -8.95 -106.66 -15.16
CA ALA A 66 -7.69 -105.93 -15.04
C ALA A 66 -7.78 -104.56 -15.72
N GLN A 67 -8.36 -104.49 -16.92
CA GLN A 67 -8.56 -103.24 -17.66
C GLN A 67 -9.52 -102.30 -16.94
N GLU A 68 -10.66 -102.79 -16.45
CA GLU A 68 -11.63 -102.01 -15.67
C GLU A 68 -10.99 -101.46 -14.40
N SER A 69 -10.19 -102.28 -13.71
CA SER A 69 -9.45 -101.82 -12.52
C SER A 69 -8.42 -100.73 -12.86
N CYS A 70 -7.75 -100.83 -14.02
CA CYS A 70 -6.80 -99.83 -14.50
C CYS A 70 -7.51 -98.50 -14.84
N TRP A 71 -8.60 -98.56 -15.60
CA TRP A 71 -9.43 -97.39 -15.91
C TRP A 71 -10.03 -96.75 -14.66
N HIS A 72 -10.47 -97.56 -13.70
CA HIS A 72 -11.02 -97.04 -12.46
C HIS A 72 -9.96 -96.32 -11.61
N LYS A 73 -8.72 -96.84 -11.57
CA LYS A 73 -7.58 -96.15 -10.94
C LYS A 73 -7.25 -94.84 -11.65
N GLN A 74 -7.16 -94.85 -12.99
CA GLN A 74 -6.86 -93.66 -13.77
C GLN A 74 -7.95 -92.58 -13.63
N LYS A 75 -9.22 -92.98 -13.60
CA LYS A 75 -10.35 -92.09 -13.34
C LYS A 75 -10.23 -91.41 -11.98
N LYS A 76 -9.95 -92.18 -10.92
CA LYS A 76 -9.76 -91.63 -9.57
C LYS A 76 -8.60 -90.65 -9.48
N GLU A 77 -7.48 -90.97 -10.12
CA GLU A 77 -6.32 -90.07 -10.17
C GLU A 77 -6.65 -88.76 -10.89
N LEU A 78 -7.33 -88.84 -12.05
CA LEU A 78 -7.77 -87.65 -12.77
C LEU A 78 -8.77 -86.81 -11.96
N GLU A 79 -9.76 -87.44 -11.33
CA GLU A 79 -10.72 -86.76 -10.46
C GLU A 79 -10.03 -86.04 -9.31
N LEU A 80 -9.02 -86.68 -8.69
CA LEU A 80 -8.21 -86.05 -7.64
C LEU A 80 -7.43 -84.85 -8.18
N GLN A 81 -6.69 -85.01 -9.28
CA GLN A 81 -5.92 -83.92 -9.90
C GLN A 81 -6.80 -82.74 -10.31
N TYR A 82 -7.96 -82.99 -10.91
CA TYR A 82 -8.91 -81.93 -11.26
C TYR A 82 -9.47 -81.25 -10.01
N SER A 83 -9.77 -81.99 -8.95
CA SER A 83 -10.25 -81.41 -7.69
C SER A 83 -9.21 -80.50 -7.04
N GLU A 84 -7.95 -80.90 -7.02
CA GLU A 84 -6.83 -80.11 -6.49
C GLU A 84 -6.61 -78.85 -7.31
N LEU A 85 -6.60 -78.97 -8.64
CA LEU A 85 -6.45 -77.83 -9.54
C LEU A 85 -7.61 -76.83 -9.37
N LEU A 86 -8.84 -77.30 -9.24
CA LEU A 86 -10.03 -76.45 -9.07
C LEU A 86 -9.96 -75.69 -7.74
N LEU A 87 -9.51 -76.34 -6.66
CA LEU A 87 -9.27 -75.70 -5.37
C LEU A 87 -8.15 -74.65 -5.44
N GLU A 88 -7.05 -74.93 -6.16
CA GLU A 88 -5.98 -73.96 -6.33
C GLU A 88 -6.45 -72.73 -7.11
N VAL A 89 -7.18 -72.94 -8.21
CA VAL A 89 -7.78 -71.86 -9.02
C VAL A 89 -8.74 -71.04 -8.17
N GLN A 90 -9.59 -71.68 -7.36
CA GLN A 90 -10.52 -70.99 -6.47
C GLN A 90 -9.79 -70.14 -5.42
N LYS A 91 -8.73 -70.66 -4.79
CA LYS A 91 -7.90 -69.90 -3.83
C LYS A 91 -7.21 -68.70 -4.49
N ARG A 92 -6.67 -68.88 -5.70
CA ARG A 92 -6.07 -67.77 -6.46
C ARG A 92 -7.10 -66.72 -6.83
N ALA A 93 -8.29 -67.12 -7.28
CA ALA A 93 -9.38 -66.21 -7.61
C ALA A 93 -9.84 -65.39 -6.38
N GLN A 94 -9.99 -66.04 -5.22
CA GLN A 94 -10.31 -65.36 -3.96
C GLN A 94 -9.24 -64.33 -3.58
N LYS A 95 -7.95 -64.69 -3.69
CA LYS A 95 -6.85 -63.75 -3.41
C LYS A 95 -6.85 -62.55 -4.34
N PHE A 96 -7.11 -62.75 -5.63
CA PHE A 96 -7.22 -61.62 -6.58
C PHE A 96 -8.44 -60.75 -6.29
N GLN A 97 -9.56 -61.34 -5.86
CA GLN A 97 -10.75 -60.60 -5.45
C GLN A 97 -10.46 -59.71 -4.24
N GLU A 98 -9.84 -60.24 -3.18
CA GLU A 98 -9.45 -59.45 -2.00
C GLU A 98 -8.50 -58.28 -2.36
N ILE A 99 -7.55 -58.52 -3.26
CA ILE A 99 -6.63 -57.47 -3.73
C ILE A 99 -7.39 -56.40 -4.52
N ALA A 100 -8.34 -56.81 -5.37
CA ALA A 100 -9.16 -55.90 -6.17
C ALA A 100 -10.04 -55.03 -5.26
N GLU A 101 -10.69 -55.61 -4.26
CA GLU A 101 -11.50 -54.90 -3.27
C GLU A 101 -10.65 -53.89 -2.48
N LYS A 102 -9.48 -54.32 -1.97
CA LYS A 102 -8.55 -53.43 -1.26
C LYS A 102 -8.03 -52.29 -2.15
N ASN A 103 -7.81 -52.55 -3.43
CA ASN A 103 -7.38 -51.51 -4.37
C ASN A 103 -8.52 -50.56 -4.72
N MET A 104 -9.76 -51.05 -4.82
CA MET A 104 -10.94 -50.22 -5.04
C MET A 104 -11.18 -49.28 -3.85
N GLU A 105 -11.04 -49.78 -2.61
CA GLU A 105 -11.12 -48.95 -1.40
C GLU A 105 -10.05 -47.84 -1.38
N LYS A 106 -8.79 -48.18 -1.71
CA LYS A 106 -7.71 -47.20 -1.82
C LYS A 106 -7.98 -46.15 -2.90
N LEU A 107 -8.49 -46.58 -4.05
CA LEU A 107 -8.84 -45.69 -5.15
C LEU A 107 -9.94 -44.71 -4.70
N ASN A 108 -10.99 -45.20 -4.05
CA ASN A 108 -12.06 -44.37 -3.51
C ASN A 108 -11.55 -43.35 -2.46
N GLN A 109 -10.56 -43.73 -1.62
CA GLN A 109 -9.94 -42.80 -0.68
C GLN A 109 -9.12 -41.71 -1.39
N ILE A 110 -8.32 -42.11 -2.38
CA ILE A 110 -7.53 -41.18 -3.20
C ILE A 110 -8.46 -40.22 -3.95
N GLU A 111 -9.53 -40.72 -4.56
CA GLU A 111 -10.51 -39.91 -5.29
C GLU A 111 -11.17 -38.87 -4.38
N LYS A 112 -11.63 -39.25 -3.19
CA LYS A 112 -12.15 -38.30 -2.19
C LYS A 112 -11.11 -37.24 -1.81
N SER A 113 -9.86 -37.64 -1.59
CA SER A 113 -8.80 -36.67 -1.27
C SER A 113 -8.51 -35.72 -2.44
N HIS A 114 -8.59 -36.22 -3.68
CA HIS A 114 -8.37 -35.44 -4.88
C HIS A 114 -9.49 -34.42 -5.10
N GLU A 115 -10.75 -34.82 -4.91
CA GLU A 115 -11.91 -33.92 -4.94
C GLU A 115 -11.78 -32.81 -3.89
N GLN A 116 -11.40 -33.16 -2.66
CA GLN A 116 -11.17 -32.19 -1.59
C GLN A 116 -10.06 -31.19 -1.95
N LEU A 117 -8.92 -31.68 -2.45
CA LEU A 117 -7.82 -30.82 -2.91
C LEU A 117 -8.22 -29.93 -4.09
N ALA A 118 -9.07 -30.42 -5.00
CA ALA A 118 -9.59 -29.61 -6.10
C ALA A 118 -10.47 -28.45 -5.60
N ILE A 119 -11.33 -28.71 -4.61
CA ILE A 119 -12.16 -27.69 -3.96
C ILE A 119 -11.26 -26.66 -3.25
N GLU A 120 -10.30 -27.10 -2.45
CA GLU A 120 -9.37 -26.22 -1.73
C GLU A 120 -8.54 -25.36 -2.69
N ASN A 121 -8.02 -25.95 -3.78
CA ASN A 121 -7.27 -25.21 -4.79
C ASN A 121 -8.15 -24.15 -5.48
N SER A 122 -9.39 -24.47 -5.81
CA SER A 122 -10.34 -23.49 -6.35
C SER A 122 -10.61 -22.34 -5.37
N HIS A 123 -10.76 -22.66 -4.08
CA HIS A 123 -10.94 -21.67 -3.02
C HIS A 123 -9.72 -20.76 -2.87
N PHE A 124 -8.51 -21.32 -2.81
CA PHE A 124 -7.26 -20.53 -2.71
C PHE A 124 -7.04 -19.65 -3.94
N LYS A 125 -7.32 -20.16 -5.14
CA LYS A 125 -7.24 -19.39 -6.39
C LYS A 125 -8.20 -18.19 -6.37
N ASN A 126 -9.43 -18.40 -5.91
CA ASN A 126 -10.42 -17.33 -5.75
C ASN A 126 -9.97 -16.30 -4.72
N MET A 127 -9.49 -16.73 -3.56
CA MET A 127 -8.99 -15.85 -2.49
C MET A 127 -7.77 -15.03 -2.95
N LEU A 128 -6.82 -15.65 -3.63
CA LEU A 128 -5.65 -14.98 -4.20
C LEU A 128 -6.06 -13.91 -5.22
N SER A 129 -6.97 -14.25 -6.14
CA SER A 129 -7.47 -13.30 -7.15
C SER A 129 -8.18 -12.11 -6.52
N LYS A 130 -8.91 -12.32 -5.42
CA LYS A 130 -9.57 -11.26 -4.65
C LYS A 130 -8.55 -10.36 -3.98
N THR A 131 -7.60 -10.92 -3.24
CA THR A 131 -6.54 -10.17 -2.56
C THR A 131 -5.70 -9.36 -3.54
N GLN A 132 -5.37 -9.92 -4.70
CA GLN A 132 -4.63 -9.19 -5.74
C GLN A 132 -5.42 -7.98 -6.24
N ARG A 133 -6.73 -8.14 -6.49
CA ARG A 133 -7.60 -7.02 -6.92
C ARG A 133 -7.72 -5.95 -5.83
N ASP A 134 -7.81 -6.35 -4.57
CA ASP A 134 -7.87 -5.44 -3.43
C ASP A 134 -6.55 -4.66 -3.29
N GLN A 135 -5.40 -5.34 -3.41
CA GLN A 135 -4.07 -4.70 -3.42
C GLN A 135 -3.90 -3.72 -4.56
N SER A 136 -4.30 -4.08 -5.79
CA SER A 136 -4.23 -3.16 -6.94
C SER A 136 -5.13 -1.94 -6.75
N SER A 137 -6.33 -2.13 -6.16
CA SER A 137 -7.25 -1.04 -5.80
C SER A 137 -6.64 -0.11 -4.77
N LEU A 138 -6.05 -0.66 -3.71
CA LEU A 138 -5.34 0.10 -2.68
C LEU A 138 -4.16 0.87 -3.27
N LEU A 139 -3.37 0.25 -4.13
CA LEU A 139 -2.24 0.90 -4.79
C LEU A 139 -2.70 2.09 -5.65
N ALA A 140 -3.78 1.94 -6.42
CA ALA A 140 -4.32 3.04 -7.22
C ALA A 140 -4.85 4.18 -6.34
N ALA A 141 -5.55 3.87 -5.25
CA ALA A 141 -5.99 4.87 -4.28
C ALA A 141 -4.80 5.62 -3.66
N CYS A 142 -3.76 4.89 -3.22
CA CYS A 142 -2.52 5.48 -2.71
C CYS A 142 -1.81 6.35 -3.74
N ALA A 143 -1.73 5.92 -5.02
CA ALA A 143 -1.12 6.69 -6.09
C ALA A 143 -1.88 8.00 -6.37
N LEU A 144 -3.22 7.94 -6.43
CA LEU A 144 -4.05 9.14 -6.61
C LEU A 144 -3.94 10.10 -5.42
N MET A 145 -3.98 9.56 -4.20
CA MET A 145 -3.82 10.36 -2.96
C MET A 145 -2.43 10.98 -2.86
N ALA A 146 -1.36 10.25 -3.18
CA ALA A 146 0.00 10.78 -3.21
C ALA A 146 0.13 11.89 -4.27
N GLY A 147 -0.43 11.67 -5.47
CA GLY A 147 -0.48 12.65 -6.55
C GLY A 147 -1.26 13.92 -6.19
N ALA A 148 -2.24 13.84 -5.29
CA ALA A 148 -2.96 14.99 -4.75
C ALA A 148 -2.24 15.66 -3.57
N LEU A 149 -1.72 14.86 -2.63
CA LEU A 149 -1.10 15.34 -1.39
C LEU A 149 0.22 16.05 -1.65
N TYR A 150 1.08 15.53 -2.52
CA TYR A 150 2.41 16.10 -2.73
C TYR A 150 2.40 17.54 -3.29
N PRO A 151 1.59 17.86 -4.34
CA PRO A 151 1.44 19.24 -4.78
C PRO A 151 0.84 20.17 -3.71
N LEU A 152 -0.08 19.66 -2.89
CA LEU A 152 -0.65 20.43 -1.78
C LEU A 152 0.39 20.72 -0.69
N TYR A 153 1.22 19.73 -0.35
CA TYR A 153 2.34 19.90 0.56
C TYR A 153 3.33 20.95 0.05
N SER A 154 3.79 20.82 -1.21
CA SER A 154 4.70 21.78 -1.82
C SER A 154 4.15 23.22 -1.79
N ARG A 155 2.86 23.39 -2.09
CA ARG A 155 2.17 24.68 -1.99
C ARG A 155 2.07 25.18 -0.54
N SER A 156 1.82 24.30 0.42
CA SER A 156 1.79 24.63 1.84
C SER A 156 3.15 25.13 2.32
N CYS A 157 4.25 24.46 1.95
CA CYS A 157 5.61 24.90 2.27
C CYS A 157 5.91 26.27 1.68
N ALA A 158 5.56 26.50 0.41
CA ALA A 158 5.74 27.80 -0.23
C ALA A 158 4.93 28.91 0.48
N LEU A 159 3.72 28.61 0.94
CA LEU A 159 2.92 29.54 1.73
C LEU A 159 3.53 29.80 3.12
N SER A 160 4.11 28.79 3.76
CA SER A 160 4.85 28.96 5.02
C SER A 160 6.00 29.94 4.85
N THR A 161 6.84 29.74 3.83
CA THR A 161 7.96 30.65 3.56
C THR A 161 7.50 32.07 3.26
N GLN A 162 6.38 32.22 2.53
CA GLN A 162 5.79 33.54 2.26
C GLN A 162 5.26 34.21 3.54
N ARG A 163 4.63 33.45 4.44
CA ARG A 163 4.21 33.93 5.76
C ARG A 163 5.42 34.43 6.55
N ASP A 164 6.50 33.65 6.61
CA ASP A 164 7.69 34.00 7.40
C ASP A 164 8.34 35.28 6.89
N PHE A 165 8.48 35.42 5.57
CA PHE A 165 8.96 36.64 4.95
C PHE A 165 8.06 37.85 5.26
N LEU A 166 6.73 37.69 5.14
CA LEU A 166 5.80 38.78 5.48
C LEU A 166 5.85 39.15 6.96
N GLN A 167 6.01 38.16 7.84
CA GLN A 167 6.14 38.39 9.28
C GLN A 167 7.42 39.16 9.59
N GLU A 168 8.55 38.81 8.98
CA GLU A 168 9.80 39.56 9.09
C GLU A 168 9.62 41.02 8.64
N GLN A 169 8.97 41.24 7.50
CA GLN A 169 8.72 42.58 6.97
C GLN A 169 7.80 43.42 7.89
N VAL A 170 6.79 42.81 8.50
CA VAL A 170 5.93 43.47 9.49
C VAL A 170 6.73 43.83 10.74
N ASN A 171 7.57 42.92 11.23
CA ASN A 171 8.42 43.15 12.38
C ASN A 171 9.41 44.31 12.13
N THR A 172 10.07 44.32 10.96
CA THR A 172 10.96 45.43 10.55
C THR A 172 10.22 46.75 10.45
N PHE A 173 9.00 46.75 9.93
CA PHE A 173 8.19 47.98 9.83
C PHE A 173 7.76 48.52 11.20
N GLU A 174 7.34 47.66 12.14
CA GLU A 174 6.99 48.10 13.50
C GLU A 174 8.22 48.63 14.26
N LEU A 175 9.39 48.02 14.10
CA LEU A 175 10.67 48.55 14.62
C LEU A 175 10.96 49.94 14.05
N PHE A 176 10.84 50.09 12.73
CA PHE A 176 11.09 51.37 12.06
C PHE A 176 10.12 52.48 12.47
N LYS A 177 8.85 52.13 12.64
CA LYS A 177 7.82 53.05 13.14
C LYS A 177 8.12 53.50 14.57
N LEU A 178 8.71 52.63 15.39
CA LEU A 178 9.23 53.01 16.71
C LEU A 178 10.40 53.99 16.58
N GLU A 179 11.37 53.74 15.70
CA GLU A 179 12.51 54.66 15.46
C GLU A 179 12.04 56.05 15.00
N ILE A 180 11.07 56.13 14.07
CA ILE A 180 10.50 57.40 13.64
C ILE A 180 9.80 58.11 14.81
N ARG A 181 9.03 57.39 15.63
CA ARG A 181 8.37 57.97 16.81
C ARG A 181 9.39 58.53 17.79
N THR A 182 10.47 57.79 18.07
CA THR A 182 11.55 58.24 18.96
C THR A 182 12.24 59.48 18.40
N LEU A 183 12.53 59.51 17.10
CA LEU A 183 13.12 60.67 16.44
C LEU A 183 12.18 61.88 16.48
N ALA A 184 10.89 61.68 16.20
CA ALA A 184 9.89 62.73 16.29
C ALA A 184 9.76 63.26 17.72
N GLN A 185 9.77 62.39 18.73
CA GLN A 185 9.74 62.80 20.14
C GLN A 185 11.00 63.57 20.56
N ALA A 186 12.19 63.13 20.13
CA ALA A 186 13.45 63.81 20.39
C ALA A 186 13.52 65.21 19.73
N LEU A 187 12.85 65.38 18.59
CA LEU A 187 12.72 66.68 17.91
C LEU A 187 11.56 67.54 18.45
N SER A 188 10.55 66.93 19.08
CA SER A 188 9.32 67.58 19.53
C SER A 188 9.42 68.18 20.95
N THR A 189 10.60 68.19 21.58
CA THR A 189 10.80 68.93 22.83
C THR A 189 11.08 70.40 22.54
N VAL A 190 10.09 71.11 22.01
CA VAL A 190 9.73 72.53 22.25
C VAL A 190 8.55 72.77 21.30
N GLU A 191 7.34 72.43 21.73
CA GLU A 191 6.19 73.20 21.32
C GLU A 191 5.15 73.13 22.45
N GLU A 192 5.08 74.25 23.15
CA GLU A 192 3.96 74.64 23.97
C GLU A 192 2.65 74.35 23.24
N LYS A 193 1.65 73.95 24.01
CA LYS A 193 0.25 73.83 23.62
C LYS A 193 -0.18 75.03 22.75
N LYS A 194 -0.09 74.89 21.44
CA LYS A 194 -0.78 75.75 20.48
C LYS A 194 -1.55 74.86 19.52
N GLN A 195 -2.83 74.88 19.81
CA GLN A 195 -3.95 74.39 19.04
C GLN A 195 -3.96 75.14 17.70
N GLU A 196 -3.23 74.63 16.71
CA GLU A 196 -3.44 75.01 15.32
C GLU A 196 -4.23 73.92 14.61
N GLU A 197 -5.55 74.14 14.58
CA GLU A 197 -6.45 73.53 13.60
C GLU A 197 -6.06 73.97 12.18
N VAL A 198 -4.96 73.44 11.66
CA VAL A 198 -4.67 73.56 10.23
C VAL A 198 -5.60 72.60 9.50
N LYS A 199 -6.67 73.19 8.97
CA LYS A 199 -7.60 72.63 7.97
C LYS A 199 -6.89 71.64 7.05
N MET A 200 -6.98 70.36 7.38
CA MET A 200 -6.64 69.26 6.49
C MET A 200 -7.57 69.34 5.27
N LYS A 201 -7.08 69.98 4.21
CA LYS A 201 -7.72 69.94 2.89
C LYS A 201 -8.00 68.48 2.56
N LYS A 202 -9.29 68.13 2.43
CA LYS A 202 -9.80 66.81 2.04
C LYS A 202 -9.10 66.32 0.77
N LYS A 203 -7.96 65.65 0.91
CA LYS A 203 -7.35 64.85 -0.15
C LYS A 203 -8.31 63.70 -0.44
N SER A 204 -8.69 63.58 -1.71
CA SER A 204 -9.77 62.73 -2.21
C SER A 204 -9.84 61.34 -1.54
N PHE A 205 -11.04 60.96 -1.13
CA PHE A 205 -11.45 59.65 -0.59
C PHE A 205 -11.08 58.42 -1.46
N LYS A 206 -10.51 58.62 -2.66
CA LYS A 206 -9.99 57.54 -3.53
C LYS A 206 -8.89 56.70 -2.85
N GLY A 207 -8.15 57.26 -1.88
CA GLY A 207 -7.13 56.53 -1.10
C GLY A 207 -7.72 55.59 -0.05
N LEU A 208 -8.79 56.02 0.63
CA LEU A 208 -9.45 55.25 1.69
C LEU A 208 -10.11 53.98 1.16
N ILE A 209 -10.68 54.00 -0.05
CA ILE A 209 -11.23 52.81 -0.70
C ILE A 209 -10.14 51.77 -0.97
N ARG A 210 -8.93 52.19 -1.34
CA ARG A 210 -7.79 51.26 -1.54
C ARG A 210 -7.32 50.67 -0.21
N ILE A 211 -7.34 51.45 0.87
CA ILE A 211 -7.00 50.99 2.23
C ILE A 211 -8.06 49.99 2.73
N PHE A 212 -9.34 50.32 2.56
CA PHE A 212 -10.46 49.42 2.89
C PHE A 212 -10.38 48.10 2.12
N ARG A 213 -10.14 48.15 0.80
CA ARG A 213 -9.94 46.94 -0.02
C ARG A 213 -8.78 46.10 0.47
N LYS A 214 -7.63 46.71 0.80
CA LYS A 214 -6.48 46.01 1.39
C LYS A 214 -6.83 45.37 2.74
N GLY A 215 -7.57 46.07 3.59
CA GLY A 215 -8.05 45.55 4.88
C GLY A 215 -8.99 44.36 4.73
N VAL A 216 -9.99 44.44 3.84
CA VAL A 216 -10.92 43.34 3.56
C VAL A 216 -10.18 42.11 3.01
N ILE A 217 -9.20 42.31 2.11
CA ILE A 217 -8.36 41.21 1.60
C ILE A 217 -7.57 40.54 2.73
N ALA A 218 -6.98 41.33 3.63
CA ALA A 218 -6.23 40.81 4.78
C ALA A 218 -7.14 40.05 5.74
N ILE A 219 -8.34 40.57 6.04
CA ILE A 219 -9.33 39.90 6.90
C ILE A 219 -9.84 38.62 6.25
N LEU A 220 -10.12 38.61 4.95
CA LEU A 220 -10.53 37.39 4.21
C LEU A 220 -9.40 36.35 4.18
N ALA A 221 -8.15 36.77 4.00
CA ALA A 221 -6.99 35.88 4.07
C ALA A 221 -6.81 35.32 5.49
N ALA A 222 -6.92 36.15 6.52
CA ALA A 222 -6.84 35.75 7.92
C ALA A 222 -7.98 34.80 8.32
N ASN A 223 -9.22 35.04 7.87
CA ASN A 223 -10.34 34.14 8.10
C ASN A 223 -10.16 32.80 7.38
N ARG A 224 -9.62 32.78 6.16
CA ARG A 224 -9.29 31.54 5.46
C ARG A 224 -8.18 30.76 6.18
N LEU A 225 -7.14 31.44 6.65
CA LEU A 225 -6.07 30.83 7.45
C LEU A 225 -6.59 30.33 8.81
N LYS A 226 -7.52 31.06 9.44
CA LYS A 226 -8.18 30.64 10.66
C LYS A 226 -9.00 29.36 10.44
N ILE A 227 -9.72 29.25 9.33
CA ILE A 227 -10.46 28.05 8.94
C ILE A 227 -9.49 26.88 8.68
N LEU A 228 -8.38 27.12 7.99
CA LEU A 228 -7.33 26.12 7.78
C LEU A 228 -6.65 25.67 9.08
N GLY A 229 -6.62 26.54 10.10
CA GLY A 229 -6.08 26.26 11.43
C GLY A 229 -7.13 25.79 12.45
N GLN A 230 -8.38 25.54 12.04
CA GLN A 230 -9.37 24.93 12.94
C GLN A 230 -8.93 23.49 13.24
N SER A 231 -8.85 23.17 14.53
CA SER A 231 -8.30 21.91 15.03
C SER A 231 -9.12 20.70 14.55
N CYS A 232 -8.53 19.91 13.66
CA CYS A 232 -8.95 18.54 13.35
C CYS A 232 -8.43 17.57 14.42
N ALA A 233 -9.10 16.43 14.59
CA ALA A 233 -8.59 15.33 15.41
C ALA A 233 -7.31 14.76 14.79
N SER A 234 -6.16 15.19 15.31
CA SER A 234 -4.85 14.82 14.79
C SER A 234 -4.33 13.53 15.44
N LEU A 235 -3.88 12.59 14.61
CA LEU A 235 -3.13 11.42 15.01
C LEU A 235 -1.69 11.79 15.37
N PHE A 236 -0.99 12.40 14.43
CA PHE A 236 0.35 12.96 14.62
C PHE A 236 0.61 14.08 13.62
N THR A 237 1.65 14.86 13.87
CA THR A 237 2.13 15.89 12.95
C THR A 237 3.45 15.40 12.34
N TRP A 238 3.48 15.27 11.02
CA TRP A 238 4.73 14.97 10.31
C TRP A 238 5.50 16.27 10.08
N MET A 239 6.79 16.28 10.44
CA MET A 239 7.70 17.39 10.21
C MET A 239 8.97 16.89 9.52
N GLU A 240 9.41 17.61 8.49
CA GLU A 240 10.69 17.38 7.83
C GLU A 240 11.79 18.10 8.65
N SER A 241 12.59 17.30 9.37
CA SER A 241 13.84 17.61 10.10
C SER A 241 14.10 19.06 10.56
N PHE A 242 14.14 19.25 11.89
CA PHE A 242 14.81 20.32 12.69
C PHE A 242 14.56 21.79 12.34
N LYS A 243 13.80 22.13 11.30
CA LYS A 243 13.32 23.50 11.08
C LYS A 243 11.89 23.60 11.57
N GLU A 244 11.59 24.65 12.32
CA GLU A 244 10.25 25.02 12.84
C GLU A 244 9.29 25.39 11.69
N GLY A 245 9.07 24.45 10.76
CA GLY A 245 8.14 24.57 9.65
C GLY A 245 6.73 24.12 10.00
N ILE A 246 5.75 24.49 9.16
CA ILE A 246 4.37 24.00 9.27
C ILE A 246 4.38 22.49 8.97
N GLY A 247 4.26 21.66 10.01
CA GLY A 247 4.11 20.22 9.87
C GLY A 247 2.78 19.83 9.22
N ILE A 248 2.75 18.69 8.52
CA ILE A 248 1.51 18.14 7.96
C ILE A 248 0.77 17.41 9.07
N LEU A 249 -0.49 17.78 9.28
CA LEU A 249 -1.36 17.09 10.21
C LEU A 249 -1.91 15.80 9.59
N VAL A 250 -1.64 14.65 10.20
CA VAL A 250 -2.30 13.38 9.85
C VAL A 250 -3.49 13.20 10.79
N CYS A 251 -4.69 13.06 10.23
CA CYS A 251 -5.94 12.99 10.98
C CYS A 251 -6.59 11.61 10.85
N THR A 252 -7.35 11.21 11.87
CA THR A 252 -8.25 10.05 11.86
C THR A 252 -9.70 10.52 11.75
N GLY A 253 -10.59 9.71 11.18
CA GLY A 253 -12.04 9.97 11.25
C GLY A 253 -12.56 9.85 12.69
N GLU A 254 -13.52 10.70 13.06
CA GLU A 254 -14.15 10.66 14.39
C GLU A 254 -15.42 9.79 14.41
N PRO A 255 -15.66 9.02 15.48
CA PRO A 255 -17.00 8.59 15.84
C PRO A 255 -17.81 9.78 16.38
N LYS A 256 -19.12 9.79 16.10
CA LYS A 256 -20.05 10.91 16.36
C LYS A 256 -20.22 11.32 17.84
N ASP A 257 -19.67 10.58 18.80
CA ASP A 257 -19.90 10.82 20.23
C ASP A 257 -18.81 11.67 20.90
N LYS A 258 -19.13 12.95 21.06
CA LYS A 258 -18.32 13.94 21.78
C LYS A 258 -18.52 13.81 23.29
N HIS A 259 -17.80 12.90 23.94
CA HIS A 259 -17.61 12.96 25.39
C HIS A 259 -16.28 13.63 25.75
N LYS A 260 -16.36 14.66 26.62
CA LYS A 260 -15.20 15.40 27.15
C LYS A 260 -14.43 14.51 28.13
N PHE A 261 -13.58 13.62 27.63
CA PHE A 261 -12.77 12.76 28.49
C PHE A 261 -11.70 13.57 29.26
N PRO A 262 -11.41 13.18 30.53
CA PRO A 262 -10.29 13.70 31.31
C PRO A 262 -8.95 13.55 30.57
N LYS A 263 -7.99 14.45 30.81
CA LYS A 263 -6.72 14.53 30.05
C LYS A 263 -5.96 13.19 29.96
N HIS A 264 -5.99 12.36 31.00
CA HIS A 264 -5.30 11.06 31.03
C HIS A 264 -5.97 9.95 30.20
N GLN A 265 -7.26 10.02 29.91
CA GLN A 265 -7.97 9.04 29.07
C GLN A 265 -7.95 9.40 27.58
N ARG A 266 -7.55 10.63 27.22
CA ARG A 266 -7.51 11.09 25.82
C ARG A 266 -6.47 10.37 24.98
N GLU A 267 -5.35 9.99 25.57
CA GLU A 267 -4.26 9.33 24.83
C GLU A 267 -4.63 7.88 24.51
N GLN A 268 -5.18 7.14 25.49
CA GLN A 268 -5.74 5.81 25.26
C GLN A 268 -6.88 5.82 24.24
N PHE A 269 -7.78 6.82 24.32
CA PHE A 269 -8.86 6.97 23.34
C PHE A 269 -8.33 7.26 21.93
N ARG A 270 -7.29 8.08 21.78
CA ARG A 270 -6.62 8.33 20.49
C ARG A 270 -5.97 7.07 19.93
N CYS A 271 -5.34 6.25 20.76
CA CYS A 271 -4.75 4.97 20.32
C CYS A 271 -5.84 3.99 19.85
N LEU A 272 -6.94 3.86 20.58
CA LEU A 272 -8.08 3.02 20.18
C LEU A 272 -8.73 3.53 18.89
N GLN A 273 -8.89 4.85 18.76
CA GLN A 273 -9.41 5.49 17.55
C GLN A 273 -8.48 5.25 16.35
N ALA A 274 -7.17 5.43 16.53
CA ALA A 274 -6.16 5.16 15.52
C ALA A 274 -6.20 3.71 15.06
N LEU A 275 -6.27 2.77 16.01
CA LEU A 275 -6.40 1.34 15.72
C LEU A 275 -7.68 1.07 14.94
N SER A 276 -8.82 1.58 15.41
CA SER A 276 -10.12 1.39 14.73
C SER A 276 -10.15 1.97 13.32
N TRP A 277 -9.46 3.09 13.10
CA TRP A 277 -9.34 3.71 11.79
C TRP A 277 -8.43 2.90 10.86
N LEU A 278 -7.27 2.46 11.35
CA LEU A 278 -6.28 1.70 10.59
C LEU A 278 -6.74 0.27 10.26
N THR A 279 -7.63 -0.31 11.06
CA THR A 279 -8.18 -1.66 10.86
C THR A 279 -9.63 -1.67 10.34
N SER A 280 -10.16 -0.51 9.95
CA SER A 280 -11.55 -0.39 9.51
C SER A 280 -11.82 -1.18 8.21
N ALA A 281 -12.65 -2.22 8.33
CA ALA A 281 -13.12 -2.99 7.18
C ALA A 281 -14.04 -2.17 6.27
N ASP A 282 -14.83 -1.25 6.84
CA ASP A 282 -15.73 -0.37 6.08
C ASP A 282 -14.93 0.63 5.23
N LEU A 283 -13.87 1.21 5.79
CA LEU A 283 -12.95 2.08 5.05
C LEU A 283 -12.26 1.31 3.93
N LEU A 284 -11.77 0.10 4.19
CA LEU A 284 -11.16 -0.76 3.19
C LEU A 284 -12.15 -1.06 2.04
N ALA A 285 -13.38 -1.45 2.36
CA ALA A 285 -14.43 -1.71 1.37
C ALA A 285 -14.81 -0.44 0.58
N ALA A 286 -14.87 0.72 1.24
CA ALA A 286 -15.11 2.00 0.61
C ALA A 286 -14.00 2.39 -0.38
N ILE A 287 -12.73 2.15 -0.04
CA ILE A 287 -11.59 2.39 -0.93
C ILE A 287 -11.66 1.45 -2.14
N ILE A 288 -11.78 0.14 -1.91
CA ILE A 288 -11.82 -0.87 -2.98
C ILE A 288 -12.97 -0.58 -3.95
N SER A 289 -14.17 -0.36 -3.43
CA SER A 289 -15.36 -0.09 -4.26
C SER A 289 -15.26 1.22 -5.05
N SER A 290 -14.50 2.22 -4.57
CA SER A 290 -14.30 3.48 -5.32
C SER A 290 -13.32 3.31 -6.49
N MET A 291 -12.42 2.33 -6.40
CA MET A 291 -11.40 2.05 -7.41
C MET A 291 -11.80 0.94 -8.39
N ALA A 292 -12.90 0.23 -8.17
CA ALA A 292 -13.31 -0.91 -9.00
C ALA A 292 -13.37 -0.60 -10.51
N GLU A 293 -14.02 0.51 -10.89
CA GLU A 293 -14.13 0.95 -12.29
C GLU A 293 -12.76 1.30 -12.89
N LEU A 294 -11.88 1.94 -12.10
CA LEU A 294 -10.54 2.28 -12.54
C LEU A 294 -9.68 1.03 -12.75
N GLN A 295 -9.78 0.03 -11.86
CA GLN A 295 -9.08 -1.24 -12.01
C GLN A 295 -9.53 -2.01 -13.24
N GLU A 296 -10.84 -2.00 -13.52
CA GLU A 296 -11.36 -2.63 -14.73
C GLU A 296 -10.76 -2.00 -16.00
N VAL A 297 -10.73 -0.66 -16.06
CA VAL A 297 -10.12 0.05 -17.19
C VAL A 297 -8.62 -0.24 -17.27
N ILE A 298 -7.87 -0.17 -16.17
CA ILE A 298 -6.43 -0.49 -16.15
C ILE A 298 -6.16 -1.91 -16.66
N SER A 299 -6.95 -2.90 -16.23
CA SER A 299 -6.77 -4.30 -16.63
C SER A 299 -7.00 -4.55 -18.13
N LYS A 300 -7.78 -3.69 -18.78
CA LYS A 300 -8.14 -3.77 -20.21
C LYS A 300 -7.34 -2.80 -21.09
N THR A 301 -6.51 -1.94 -20.49
CA THR A 301 -5.81 -0.86 -21.19
C THR A 301 -4.50 -1.38 -21.79
N ASP A 302 -4.34 -1.25 -23.11
CA ASP A 302 -3.03 -1.37 -23.77
C ASP A 302 -2.26 -0.04 -23.61
N PRO A 303 -1.06 -0.05 -22.98
CA PRO A 303 -0.24 1.15 -22.78
C PRO A 303 0.10 1.91 -24.08
N ASN A 304 0.01 1.29 -25.24
CA ASN A 304 0.33 1.93 -26.53
C ASN A 304 -0.85 2.66 -27.20
N SER A 305 -2.08 2.56 -26.66
CA SER A 305 -3.27 3.14 -27.27
C SER A 305 -3.60 4.54 -26.72
N ARG A 306 -3.52 5.57 -27.58
CA ARG A 306 -3.86 6.98 -27.22
C ARG A 306 -5.32 7.17 -26.81
N ILE A 307 -6.24 6.45 -27.43
CA ILE A 307 -7.69 6.53 -27.14
C ILE A 307 -7.97 6.04 -25.71
N CYS A 308 -7.14 5.11 -25.22
CA CYS A 308 -7.24 4.56 -23.87
C CYS A 308 -6.84 5.59 -22.80
N GLY A 309 -5.93 6.52 -23.11
CA GLY A 309 -5.47 7.54 -22.16
C GLY A 309 -6.55 8.50 -21.67
N HIS A 310 -7.46 8.95 -22.55
CA HIS A 310 -8.54 9.86 -22.14
C HIS A 310 -9.59 9.16 -21.26
N LEU A 311 -9.94 7.92 -21.58
CA LEU A 311 -10.83 7.10 -20.76
C LEU A 311 -10.22 6.85 -19.38
N LEU A 312 -8.94 6.46 -19.33
CA LEU A 312 -8.21 6.24 -18.09
C LEU A 312 -8.20 7.49 -17.20
N ILE A 313 -7.90 8.67 -17.76
CA ILE A 313 -7.91 9.94 -17.01
C ILE A 313 -9.33 10.28 -16.51
N GLY A 314 -10.35 10.09 -17.35
CA GLY A 314 -11.75 10.33 -16.98
C GLY A 314 -12.20 9.44 -15.82
N THR A 315 -11.92 8.13 -15.93
CA THR A 315 -12.23 7.15 -14.89
C THR A 315 -11.43 7.42 -13.62
N ALA A 316 -10.15 7.79 -13.73
CA ALA A 316 -9.33 8.15 -12.57
C ALA A 316 -9.91 9.36 -11.81
N LYS A 317 -10.40 10.39 -12.53
CA LYS A 317 -11.08 11.53 -11.91
C LYS A 317 -12.36 11.12 -11.19
N ASN A 318 -13.18 10.28 -11.81
CA ASN A 318 -14.43 9.80 -11.22
C ASN A 318 -14.18 8.92 -9.98
N SER A 319 -13.23 7.98 -10.07
CA SER A 319 -12.81 7.14 -8.95
C SER A 319 -12.22 7.98 -7.82
N PHE A 320 -11.41 8.99 -8.12
CA PHE A 320 -10.90 9.92 -7.11
C PHE A 320 -12.02 10.71 -6.43
N ALA A 321 -12.99 11.22 -7.19
CA ALA A 321 -14.15 11.92 -6.61
C ALA A 321 -14.95 11.01 -5.67
N LYS A 322 -15.28 9.78 -6.12
CA LYS A 322 -15.98 8.76 -5.31
C LYS A 322 -15.20 8.43 -4.03
N LEU A 323 -13.88 8.29 -4.13
CA LEU A 323 -13.00 8.06 -2.99
C LEU A 323 -13.08 9.22 -1.99
N MET A 324 -12.97 10.47 -2.48
CA MET A 324 -13.04 11.65 -1.63
C MET A 324 -14.41 11.81 -0.97
N ASP A 325 -15.51 11.50 -1.65
CA ASP A 325 -16.86 11.55 -1.08
C ASP A 325 -17.01 10.54 0.06
N LYS A 326 -16.57 9.28 -0.13
CA LYS A 326 -16.63 8.25 0.91
C LYS A 326 -15.67 8.53 2.08
N ILE A 327 -14.46 9.01 1.81
CA ILE A 327 -13.52 9.44 2.85
C ILE A 327 -14.11 10.63 3.62
N SER A 328 -14.77 11.57 2.95
CA SER A 328 -15.38 12.73 3.62
C SER A 328 -16.45 12.31 4.62
N LEU A 329 -17.28 11.32 4.28
CA LEU A 329 -18.26 10.73 5.20
C LEU A 329 -17.60 10.05 6.40
N ALA A 330 -16.47 9.36 6.18
CA ALA A 330 -15.71 8.73 7.26
C ALA A 330 -14.95 9.75 8.13
N MET A 331 -14.67 10.94 7.59
CA MET A 331 -13.90 12.01 8.25
C MET A 331 -14.76 13.08 8.93
N GLU A 332 -16.09 12.97 8.90
CA GLU A 332 -17.03 13.99 9.40
C GLU A 332 -16.90 14.28 10.91
N SER A 333 -15.92 15.13 11.24
CA SER A 333 -15.73 15.86 12.49
C SER A 333 -15.82 17.39 12.29
N ILE A 334 -16.01 17.83 11.04
CA ILE A 334 -16.00 19.25 10.66
C ILE A 334 -17.29 19.55 9.91
N PRO A 335 -18.20 20.39 10.45
CA PRO A 335 -19.25 20.96 9.62
C PRO A 335 -18.55 21.83 8.59
N LEU A 336 -18.40 21.30 7.37
CA LEU A 336 -18.01 22.08 6.21
C LEU A 336 -19.18 23.03 5.93
N HIS A 337 -19.23 24.16 6.65
CA HIS A 337 -20.28 25.14 6.45
C HIS A 337 -20.21 25.61 4.99
N ASN A 338 -21.21 25.16 4.22
CA ASN A 338 -21.48 25.48 2.83
C ASN A 338 -20.34 25.20 1.85
N GLY A 339 -20.28 23.95 1.40
CA GLY A 339 -19.79 23.59 0.07
C GLY A 339 -20.65 24.21 -1.03
N ARG A 340 -20.56 25.53 -1.25
CA ARG A 340 -20.60 25.99 -2.64
C ARG A 340 -19.25 25.60 -3.19
N SER A 341 -19.24 24.60 -4.06
CA SER A 341 -18.12 24.28 -4.92
C SER A 341 -17.49 25.59 -5.38
N ILE A 342 -16.31 25.91 -4.89
CA ILE A 342 -15.43 26.85 -5.59
C ILE A 342 -14.96 26.05 -6.80
N SER A 343 -15.86 25.89 -7.79
CA SER A 343 -15.45 25.45 -9.10
C SER A 343 -14.42 26.48 -9.54
N TYR A 344 -13.18 26.01 -9.67
CA TYR A 344 -12.03 26.81 -10.03
C TYR A 344 -12.10 27.17 -11.52
N VAL A 345 -13.24 27.74 -11.95
CA VAL A 345 -13.60 28.02 -13.34
C VAL A 345 -14.08 29.45 -13.53
N GLU A 346 -14.35 30.22 -12.46
CA GLU A 346 -14.60 31.66 -12.61
C GLU A 346 -13.30 32.41 -12.90
N LYS A 347 -12.99 32.52 -14.20
CA LYS A 347 -12.16 33.59 -14.75
C LYS A 347 -12.69 34.91 -14.16
N ASP A 348 -11.81 35.65 -13.48
CA ASP A 348 -12.07 36.93 -12.79
C ASP A 348 -12.56 36.90 -11.34
N SER A 349 -12.52 35.75 -10.66
CA SER A 349 -12.74 35.74 -9.21
C SER A 349 -11.74 36.65 -8.49
N LEU A 350 -12.19 37.32 -7.42
CA LEU A 350 -11.33 38.16 -6.57
C LEU A 350 -10.07 37.40 -6.14
N VAL A 351 -10.19 36.09 -5.90
CA VAL A 351 -9.09 35.20 -5.51
C VAL A 351 -8.04 35.09 -6.61
N GLN A 352 -8.44 34.92 -7.87
CA GLN A 352 -7.50 34.85 -8.98
C GLN A 352 -6.83 36.20 -9.26
N ARG A 353 -7.58 37.31 -9.13
CA ARG A 353 -7.02 38.67 -9.25
C ARG A 353 -6.01 38.96 -8.15
N LEU A 354 -6.26 38.47 -6.93
CA LEU A 354 -5.33 38.57 -5.80
C LEU A 354 -4.09 37.71 -6.00
N ALA A 355 -4.25 36.45 -6.42
CA ALA A 355 -3.12 35.56 -6.69
C ALA A 355 -2.22 36.10 -7.81
N ARG A 356 -2.80 36.60 -8.92
CA ARG A 356 -2.06 37.26 -10.00
C ARG A 356 -1.40 38.56 -9.54
N GLY A 357 -2.08 39.34 -8.72
CA GLY A 357 -1.54 40.56 -8.12
C GLY A 357 -0.33 40.29 -7.21
N LEU A 358 -0.44 39.29 -6.34
CA LEU A 358 0.63 38.85 -5.45
C LEU A 358 1.80 38.28 -6.25
N HIS A 359 1.53 37.41 -7.23
CA HIS A 359 2.57 36.85 -8.10
C HIS A 359 3.32 37.97 -8.84
N LYS A 360 2.60 38.92 -9.46
CA LYS A 360 3.20 40.08 -10.12
C LYS A 360 4.06 40.90 -9.15
N ILE A 361 3.59 41.16 -7.93
CA ILE A 361 4.36 41.89 -6.91
C ILE A 361 5.61 41.11 -6.49
N ASN A 362 5.50 39.79 -6.29
CA ASN A 362 6.65 38.94 -5.92
C ASN A 362 7.67 38.83 -7.06
N THR A 363 7.23 38.66 -8.31
CA THR A 363 8.12 38.61 -9.47
C THR A 363 8.81 39.96 -9.69
N LEU A 364 8.12 41.08 -9.47
CA LEU A 364 8.74 42.41 -9.50
C LEU A 364 9.71 42.60 -8.34
N ALA A 365 9.38 42.13 -7.13
CA ALA A 365 10.28 42.21 -5.97
C ALA A 365 11.59 41.42 -6.20
N LEU A 366 11.48 40.22 -6.80
CA LEU A 366 12.64 39.40 -7.19
C LEU A 366 13.43 40.03 -8.35
N LYS A 367 12.76 40.51 -9.40
CA LYS A 367 13.40 41.07 -10.60
C LYS A 367 14.13 42.39 -10.32
N TYR A 368 13.62 43.21 -9.42
CA TYR A 368 14.26 44.48 -9.04
C TYR A 368 15.17 44.35 -7.82
N GLY A 369 15.42 43.14 -7.32
CA GLY A 369 16.23 42.93 -6.12
C GLY A 369 15.80 43.83 -4.97
N LEU A 370 14.49 44.07 -4.84
CA LEU A 370 13.91 44.99 -3.87
C LEU A 370 14.06 44.39 -2.47
N ARG A 371 15.28 44.49 -1.92
CA ARG A 371 15.53 44.52 -0.49
C ARG A 371 14.81 45.74 0.07
N GLY A 372 13.53 45.56 0.38
CA GLY A 372 12.82 46.41 1.32
C GLY A 372 12.57 47.85 0.91
N HIS A 373 11.94 48.54 1.84
CA HIS A 373 11.43 49.90 1.80
C HIS A 373 12.58 50.94 1.85
N VAL A 374 13.60 50.78 1.01
CA VAL A 374 14.86 51.56 0.98
C VAL A 374 14.68 53.09 1.00
N PRO A 375 13.67 53.71 0.35
CA PRO A 375 13.59 55.17 0.31
C PRO A 375 13.44 55.78 1.70
N ILE A 376 12.56 55.23 2.54
CA ILE A 376 12.24 55.86 3.83
C ILE A 376 13.35 55.60 4.85
N MET A 377 13.95 54.41 4.89
CA MET A 377 15.10 54.13 5.76
C MET A 377 16.34 54.96 5.38
N LYS A 378 16.61 55.15 4.09
CA LYS A 378 17.68 56.06 3.65
C LYS A 378 17.36 57.51 4.01
N SER A 379 16.11 57.94 3.86
CA SER A 379 15.69 59.29 4.24
C SER A 379 15.78 59.54 5.75
N THR A 380 15.39 58.60 6.61
CA THR A 380 15.51 58.76 8.08
C THR A 380 16.96 58.71 8.54
N ALA A 381 17.79 57.81 7.99
CA ALA A 381 19.22 57.79 8.30
C ALA A 381 19.93 59.06 7.81
N SER A 382 19.54 59.58 6.64
CA SER A 382 20.05 60.85 6.14
C SER A 382 19.61 62.03 7.02
N LEU A 383 18.36 62.03 7.50
CA LEU A 383 17.83 63.03 8.43
C LEU A 383 18.54 62.98 9.79
N GLN A 384 18.73 61.79 10.38
CA GLN A 384 19.52 61.58 11.60
C GLN A 384 20.94 62.14 11.46
N LYS A 385 21.60 61.84 10.34
CA LYS A 385 22.94 62.35 10.04
C LYS A 385 22.96 63.87 9.94
N GLN A 386 21.95 64.49 9.31
CA GLN A 386 21.87 65.95 9.21
C GLN A 386 21.59 66.62 10.57
N ILE A 387 20.67 66.07 11.37
CA ILE A 387 20.39 66.56 12.73
C ILE A 387 21.66 66.48 13.58
N PHE A 388 22.35 65.35 13.55
CA PHE A 388 23.59 65.18 14.29
C PHE A 388 24.67 66.20 13.87
N GLY A 389 24.86 66.38 12.56
CA GLY A 389 25.80 67.38 12.04
C GLY A 389 25.40 68.83 12.37
N PHE A 390 24.09 69.12 12.46
CA PHE A 390 23.62 70.43 12.93
C PHE A 390 23.92 70.63 14.42
N THR A 391 23.61 69.65 15.27
CA THR A 391 23.89 69.71 16.71
C THR A 391 25.38 69.88 17.00
N GLN A 392 26.26 69.19 16.27
CA GLN A 392 27.70 69.36 16.39
C GLN A 392 28.16 70.78 16.03
N ARG A 393 27.66 71.34 14.92
CA ARG A 393 27.99 72.72 14.52
C ARG A 393 27.44 73.75 15.50
N LEU A 394 26.22 73.57 15.99
CA LEU A 394 25.62 74.43 17.00
C LEU A 394 26.44 74.40 18.30
N HIS A 395 26.86 73.21 18.73
CA HIS A 395 27.71 73.06 19.91
C HIS A 395 29.06 73.77 19.73
N ALA A 396 29.72 73.59 18.59
CA ALA A 396 30.98 74.29 18.29
C ALA A 396 30.81 75.82 18.31
N ALA A 397 29.76 76.33 17.65
CA ALA A 397 29.46 77.77 17.64
C ALA A 397 29.13 78.30 19.05
N GLU A 398 28.45 77.53 19.89
CA GLU A 398 28.17 77.91 21.28
C GLU A 398 29.44 77.92 22.13
N VAL A 399 30.37 76.99 21.91
CA VAL A 399 31.69 76.97 22.57
C VAL A 399 32.51 78.19 22.16
N GLU A 400 32.60 78.50 20.86
CA GLU A 400 33.28 79.70 20.35
C GLU A 400 32.65 80.98 20.91
N ARG A 401 31.31 81.09 20.92
CA ARG A 401 30.60 82.23 21.49
C ARG A 401 30.93 82.43 22.98
N ARG A 402 31.05 81.34 23.76
CA ARG A 402 31.46 81.42 25.17
C ARG A 402 32.91 81.87 25.30
N SER A 403 33.81 81.39 24.45
CA SER A 403 35.21 81.83 24.40
C SER A 403 35.32 83.32 24.09
N LEU A 404 34.66 83.77 23.02
CA LEU A 404 34.64 85.19 22.63
C LEU A 404 34.03 86.08 23.71
N ARG A 405 33.02 85.61 24.44
CA ARG A 405 32.48 86.34 25.59
C ARG A 405 33.52 86.51 26.70
N MET A 406 34.31 85.47 26.98
CA MET A 406 35.42 85.55 27.93
C MET A 406 36.48 86.57 27.46
N GLU A 407 36.90 86.49 26.20
CA GLU A 407 37.85 87.46 25.61
C GLU A 407 37.32 88.89 25.66
N VAL A 408 36.05 89.13 25.33
CA VAL A 408 35.44 90.47 25.41
C VAL A 408 35.42 90.98 26.85
N THR A 409 35.17 90.13 27.85
CA THR A 409 35.24 90.54 29.25
C THR A 409 36.67 90.89 29.67
N GLU A 410 37.67 90.16 29.16
CA GLU A 410 39.09 90.43 29.40
C GLU A 410 39.54 91.73 28.73
N PHE A 411 39.19 91.94 27.46
CA PHE A 411 39.45 93.21 26.77
C PHE A 411 38.81 94.41 27.46
N LYS A 412 37.56 94.30 27.93
CA LYS A 412 36.92 95.37 28.71
C LYS A 412 37.68 95.67 30.00
N ARG A 413 38.20 94.65 30.67
CA ARG A 413 39.04 94.83 31.85
C ARG A 413 40.34 95.58 31.49
N ASN A 414 41.04 95.16 30.45
CA ASN A 414 42.29 95.79 30.00
C ASN A 414 42.07 97.23 29.54
N VAL A 415 40.97 97.53 28.84
CA VAL A 415 40.60 98.90 28.45
C VAL A 415 40.32 99.76 29.68
N ASN A 416 39.64 99.23 30.69
CA ASN A 416 39.42 99.95 31.95
C ASN A 416 40.74 100.21 32.70
N GLU A 417 41.69 99.27 32.67
CA GLU A 417 43.04 99.46 33.23
C GLU A 417 43.83 100.53 32.44
N MET A 418 43.85 100.46 31.11
CA MET A 418 44.45 101.47 30.23
C MET A 418 43.82 102.86 30.42
N LYS A 419 42.50 102.93 30.61
CA LYS A 419 41.81 104.20 30.90
C LYS A 419 42.27 104.80 32.22
N LYS A 420 42.44 103.99 33.27
CA LYS A 420 43.03 104.45 34.54
C LYS A 420 44.46 104.96 34.35
N GLU A 421 45.28 104.29 33.53
CA GLU A 421 46.63 104.77 33.22
C GLU A 421 46.63 106.05 32.36
N LEU A 422 45.68 106.20 31.44
CA LEU A 422 45.49 107.44 30.67
C LEU A 422 45.07 108.60 31.58
N ASP A 423 44.14 108.37 32.50
CA ASP A 423 43.71 109.36 33.48
C ASP A 423 44.89 109.78 34.38
N LYS A 424 45.76 108.84 34.79
CA LYS A 424 47.01 109.15 35.50
C LYS A 424 47.98 109.97 34.64
N ALA A 425 48.19 109.59 33.37
CA ALA A 425 49.09 110.30 32.46
C ALA A 425 48.59 111.71 32.15
N GLN A 426 47.28 111.91 31.99
CA GLN A 426 46.66 113.23 31.86
C GLN A 426 46.83 114.05 33.14
N GLY A 427 46.67 113.44 34.32
CA GLY A 427 46.99 114.08 35.60
C GLY A 427 48.45 114.54 35.68
N LEU A 428 49.40 113.69 35.28
CA LEU A 428 50.82 114.04 35.20
C LEU A 428 51.11 115.13 34.15
N GLN A 429 50.40 115.14 33.01
CA GLN A 429 50.54 116.17 32.00
C GLN A 429 49.95 117.52 32.45
N MET A 430 48.89 117.50 33.25
CA MET A 430 48.32 118.69 33.89
C MET A 430 49.32 119.26 34.91
N GLN A 431 49.95 118.41 35.72
CA GLN A 431 51.06 118.79 36.61
C GLN A 431 52.27 119.34 35.83
N LEU A 432 52.62 118.75 34.68
CA LEU A 432 53.70 119.24 33.81
C LEU A 432 53.38 120.61 33.19
N ASN A 433 52.12 120.85 32.82
CA ASN A 433 51.68 122.15 32.31
C ASN A 433 51.67 123.23 33.41
N GLU A 434 51.27 122.89 34.63
CA GLU A 434 51.45 123.76 35.81
C GLU A 434 52.94 124.08 36.03
N PHE A 435 53.83 123.10 35.86
CA PHE A 435 55.28 123.29 35.94
C PHE A 435 55.86 124.14 34.78
N LYS A 436 55.26 124.09 33.59
CA LYS A 436 55.62 124.96 32.46
C LYS A 436 55.14 126.40 32.68
N HIS A 437 54.00 126.61 33.32
CA HIS A 437 53.50 127.94 33.67
C HIS A 437 54.26 128.58 34.85
N SER A 438 54.98 127.80 35.66
CA SER A 438 55.92 128.32 36.65
C SER A 438 57.31 128.65 36.10
N VAL A 439 57.61 128.31 34.83
CA VAL A 439 58.89 128.58 34.16
C VAL A 439 58.67 129.17 32.76
N THR A 440 58.29 130.45 32.68
CA THR A 440 58.60 131.32 31.52
C THR A 440 58.57 132.81 31.95
N PRO A 441 59.49 133.67 31.46
CA PRO A 441 59.99 134.85 32.17
C PRO A 441 59.22 136.16 31.88
N LYS A 442 59.20 137.06 32.86
CA LYS A 442 58.75 138.46 32.72
C LYS A 442 59.93 139.36 32.29
N PHE A 443 59.83 139.98 31.12
CA PHE A 443 60.45 141.28 30.84
C PHE A 443 59.33 142.25 30.47
N VAL A 444 59.10 143.24 31.33
CA VAL A 444 58.32 144.45 31.05
C VAL A 444 59.26 145.63 31.28
N SER A 445 59.37 146.45 30.25
CA SER A 445 60.16 147.67 30.12
C SER A 445 59.47 148.85 30.81
N ILE A 446 60.22 149.68 31.57
CA ILE A 446 59.88 151.09 31.83
C ILE A 446 61.17 151.93 31.81
N THR A 447 61.13 153.02 31.05
CA THR A 447 62.13 154.05 30.79
C THR A 447 62.08 155.21 31.80
N SER A 448 63.23 155.83 32.12
CA SER A 448 63.31 157.24 32.54
C SER A 448 64.75 157.79 32.52
N VAL A 449 64.90 158.92 31.78
CA VAL A 449 65.98 159.95 31.72
C VAL A 449 67.36 159.53 31.22
#